data_AF-A0AB39HUY0-F1
#
_entry.id   AF-A0AB39HUY0-F1
#
_cell.length_a   1.000
_cell.length_b   1.000
_cell.length_c   1.000
_cell.angle_alpha   90.00
_cell.angle_beta   90.00
_cell.angle_gamma   90.00
#
_symmetry.space_group_name_H-M   'P 1'
#
loop_
_entity.id
_entity.type
_entity.pdbx_description
1 polymer ?
#
loop_
_entity_poly.entity_id
_entity_poly.type
_entity_poly.pdbx_seq_one_letter_code
_entity_poly.pdbx_strand_id
1 'polypeptide(L)' 'MAHPKSSILIQKNVEVIWNAITNDESFSEWYAPGSKWSIPKLEVGSKANFTLMPNV' A
#
# COMPACT_ATOMS: atom_id res chain seq x y z
N MET A 1 -13.35 -15.77 -15.52
CA MET A 1 -12.96 -16.13 -14.14
C MET A 1 -13.57 -15.09 -13.22
N ALA A 2 -14.28 -15.49 -12.14
CA ALA A 2 -14.85 -14.55 -11.18
C ALA A 2 -13.79 -14.26 -10.11
N HIS A 3 -13.40 -13.00 -9.96
CA HIS A 3 -12.53 -12.58 -8.86
C HIS A 3 -13.38 -12.42 -7.60
N PRO A 4 -12.92 -12.90 -6.43
CA PRO A 4 -13.59 -12.61 -5.17
C PRO A 4 -13.64 -11.10 -4.98
N LYS A 5 -14.84 -10.57 -4.75
CA LYS A 5 -15.06 -9.16 -4.41
C LYS A 5 -15.14 -9.04 -2.90
N SER A 6 -14.33 -8.16 -2.34
CA SER A 6 -14.36 -7.79 -0.93
C SER A 6 -14.50 -6.29 -0.81
N SER A 7 -15.23 -5.83 0.20
CA SER A 7 -15.42 -4.40 0.50
C SER A 7 -15.40 -4.18 2.00
N ILE A 8 -14.83 -3.06 2.43
CA ILE A 8 -14.79 -2.62 3.83
C ILE A 8 -15.16 -1.14 3.90
N LEU A 9 -15.86 -0.73 4.96
CA LEU A 9 -16.12 0.67 5.26
C LEU A 9 -15.02 1.21 6.16
N ILE A 10 -14.37 2.30 5.76
CA ILE A 10 -13.37 3.00 6.59
C ILE A 10 -13.87 4.42 6.85
N GLN A 11 -14.03 4.78 8.12
CA GLN A 11 -14.53 6.10 8.54
C GLN A 11 -13.41 7.15 8.55
N LYS A 12 -12.82 7.40 7.37
CA LYS A 12 -11.76 8.40 7.15
C LYS A 12 -11.97 9.10 5.81
N ASN A 13 -11.34 10.25 5.66
CA ASN A 13 -11.39 10.98 4.40
C ASN A 13 -10.65 10.22 3.28
N VAL A 14 -11.10 10.36 2.03
CA VAL A 14 -10.53 9.70 0.86
C VAL A 14 -9.06 10.06 0.66
N GLU A 15 -8.63 11.30 0.93
CA GLU A 15 -7.22 11.66 0.80
C GLU A 15 -6.35 10.93 1.82
N VAL A 16 -6.88 10.65 3.01
CA VAL A 16 -6.18 9.87 4.05
C VAL A 16 -6.03 8.42 3.60
N ILE A 17 -7.09 7.83 3.06
CA ILE A 17 -7.06 6.47 2.53
C ILE A 17 -6.11 6.36 1.35
N TRP A 18 -6.17 7.32 0.42
CA TRP A 18 -5.28 7.38 -0.72
C TRP A 18 -3.82 7.47 -0.28
N ASN A 19 -3.50 8.39 0.64
CA ASN A 19 -2.16 8.52 1.18
C ASN A 19 -1.68 7.21 1.84
N ALA A 20 -2.54 6.51 2.59
CA ALA A 20 -2.18 5.25 3.24
C ALA A 20 -1.81 4.12 2.26
N ILE A 21 -2.21 4.20 0.99
CA ILE A 21 -1.89 3.20 -0.04
C ILE A 21 -0.87 3.70 -1.08
N THR A 22 -0.54 4.99 -1.09
CA THR A 22 0.39 5.58 -2.07
C THR A 22 1.63 6.24 -1.48
N ASN A 23 1.64 6.54 -0.18
CA ASN A 23 2.83 6.95 0.56
C ASN A 23 3.57 5.70 1.02
N ASP A 24 4.86 5.57 0.68
CA ASP A 24 5.61 4.34 0.90
C ASP A 24 5.89 4.05 2.38
N GLU A 25 6.07 5.07 3.22
CA GLU A 25 6.17 4.92 4.67
C GLU A 25 4.86 4.36 5.25
N SER A 26 3.73 5.04 4.99
CA SER A 26 2.42 4.60 5.48
C SER A 26 2.03 3.22 4.95
N PHE A 27 2.30 2.94 3.66
CA PHE A 27 1.95 1.66 3.04
C PHE A 27 2.79 0.50 3.60
N SER A 28 4.05 0.75 3.97
CA SER A 28 4.93 -0.23 4.62
C SER A 28 4.47 -0.62 6.02
N GLU A 29 3.77 0.26 6.74
CA GLU A 29 3.34 -0.01 8.11
C GLU A 29 2.27 -1.10 8.20
N TRP A 30 1.35 -1.18 7.24
CA TRP A 30 0.17 -2.04 7.37
C TRP A 30 0.08 -3.20 6.38
N TYR A 31 0.67 -3.08 5.17
CA TYR A 31 0.56 -4.16 4.17
C TYR A 31 1.34 -5.41 4.60
N ALA A 32 2.58 -5.23 5.05
CA ALA A 32 3.46 -6.28 5.54
C ALA A 32 4.47 -5.67 6.55
N PRO A 33 4.10 -5.55 7.84
CA PRO A 33 4.96 -4.94 8.86
C PRO A 33 6.37 -5.54 8.85
N GLY A 34 7.39 -4.68 8.95
CA GLY A 34 8.80 -5.07 8.88
C GLY A 34 9.36 -5.19 7.46
N SER A 35 8.52 -5.33 6.45
CA SER A 35 8.91 -5.21 5.04
C SER A 35 8.80 -3.76 4.57
N LYS A 36 9.44 -3.43 3.43
CA LYS A 36 9.52 -2.05 2.95
C LYS A 36 9.00 -1.92 1.53
N TRP A 37 8.14 -0.93 1.32
CA TRP A 37 7.83 -0.37 0.02
C TRP A 37 8.71 0.84 -0.26
N SER A 38 9.03 1.05 -1.53
CA SER A 38 9.59 2.30 -2.04
C SER A 38 8.81 2.71 -3.27
N ILE A 39 8.23 3.91 -3.22
CA ILE A 39 7.45 4.50 -4.30
C ILE A 39 8.13 5.81 -4.70
N PRO A 40 9.15 5.78 -5.58
CA PRO A 40 9.95 6.96 -5.90
C PRO A 40 9.12 8.09 -6.54
N LYS A 41 8.07 7.71 -7.28
CA LYS A 41 7.19 8.65 -7.96
C LYS A 41 5.78 8.10 -8.09
N LEU A 42 4.81 8.86 -7.60
CA LEU A 42 3.38 8.55 -7.71
C LEU A 42 2.84 9.09 -9.04
N GLU A 43 3.07 8.35 -10.12
CA GLU A 43 2.51 8.66 -11.44
C GLU A 43 2.13 7.40 -12.20
N VAL A 44 1.20 7.54 -13.15
CA VAL A 44 0.78 6.43 -14.01
C VAL A 44 1.97 5.93 -14.83
N GLY A 45 2.18 4.62 -14.83
CA GLY A 45 3.28 3.96 -15.54
C GLY A 45 4.59 3.85 -14.75
N SER A 46 4.71 4.50 -13.58
CA SER A 46 5.85 4.32 -12.68
C SER A 46 5.82 2.98 -11.94
N LYS A 47 6.97 2.58 -11.40
CA LYS A 47 7.16 1.33 -10.65
C LYS A 47 7.30 1.61 -9.16
N ALA A 48 6.66 0.77 -8.35
CA ALA A 48 6.92 0.64 -6.93
C ALA A 48 7.75 -0.63 -6.67
N ASN A 49 8.68 -0.56 -5.73
CA ASN A 49 9.50 -1.70 -5.32
C ASN A 49 9.05 -2.19 -3.95
N PHE A 50 8.81 -3.49 -3.82
CA PHE A 50 8.55 -4.14 -2.55
C PHE A 50 9.72 -5.04 -2.18
N THR A 51 10.31 -4.78 -1.02
CA THR A 51 11.35 -5.63 -0.42
C THR A 51 10.74 -6.35 0.76
N LEU A 52 10.45 -7.63 0.55
CA LEU A 52 10.02 -8.53 1.62
C LEU A 52 11.22 -8.74 2.57
N MET A 53 11.06 -8.34 3.82
CA MET A 53 12.02 -8.69 4.86
C MET A 53 11.49 -9.91 5.61
N PRO A 54 12.30 -10.97 5.77
CA PRO A 54 11.92 -12.08 6.62
C PRO A 54 11.77 -11.58 8.06
N ASN A 55 10.67 -11.94 8.71
CA ASN A 55 10.58 -11.80 10.16
C ASN A 55 11.68 -12.67 10.78
N VAL A 56 12.51 -12.05 11.63
CA VAL A 56 13.37 -12.77 12.58
C VAL A 56 12.51 -13.53 13.59
#